data_AF-A0A2E8UD87-F1
#
_entry.id   AF-A0A2E8UD87-F1
#
_cell.length_a   1.000
_cell.length_b   1.000
_cell.length_c   1.000
_cell.angle_alpha   90.00
_cell.angle_beta   90.00
_cell.angle_gamma   90.00
#
_symmetry.space_group_name_H-M   'P 1'
#
loop_
_entity.id
_entity.type
_entity.pdbx_description
1 polymer ?
#
loop_
_entity_poly.entity_id
_entity_poly.type
_entity_poly.pdbx_seq_one_letter_code
_entity_poly.pdbx_strand_id
1 'polypeptide(L)' 'AAVYYFPRSDVRMDLCNKTMHKTQCRHKGEASYWDITVGKKYLENALWSYEEPIESASKIKGYIAFYMDKLGTTYIENR' A
#
# COMPACT_ATOMS: atom_id res chain seq x y z
N ALA A 1 14.77 -0.15 3.42
CA ALA A 1 14.33 1.16 2.93
C ALA A 1 13.19 1.68 3.81
N ALA A 2 13.00 2.99 3.89
CA ALA A 2 11.84 3.57 4.59
C ALA A 2 10.54 3.18 3.87
N VAL A 3 9.46 3.02 4.64
CA VAL A 3 8.11 2.78 4.11
C VAL A 3 7.28 4.02 4.36
N TYR A 4 6.67 4.54 3.29
CA TYR A 4 5.77 5.68 3.34
C TYR A 4 4.32 5.19 3.34
N TYR A 5 3.49 5.81 4.19
CA TYR A 5 2.06 5.56 4.29
C TYR A 5 1.31 6.82 3.86
N PHE A 6 0.46 6.69 2.86
CA PHE A 6 -0.35 7.77 2.30
C PHE A 6 -1.81 7.60 2.70
N PRO A 7 -2.54 8.68 3.04
CA PRO A 7 -3.98 8.61 3.19
C PRO A 7 -4.60 8.00 1.94
N ARG A 8 -5.58 7.09 2.09
CA ARG A 8 -6.19 6.42 0.94
C ARG A 8 -6.84 7.38 -0.04
N SER A 9 -7.36 8.51 0.45
CA SER A 9 -7.93 9.59 -0.36
C SER A 9 -6.95 10.17 -1.37
N ASP A 10 -5.65 10.09 -1.08
CA ASP A 10 -4.59 10.71 -1.87
C ASP A 10 -3.99 9.72 -2.89
N VAL A 11 -4.52 8.48 -2.91
CA VAL A 11 -4.11 7.42 -3.82
C VAL A 11 -5.21 7.18 -4.86
N ARG A 12 -4.81 7.07 -6.13
CA ARG A 12 -5.68 6.67 -7.26
C ARG A 12 -6.06 5.18 -7.18
N MET A 13 -6.88 4.85 -6.17
CA MET A 13 -7.35 3.49 -5.91
C MET A 13 -8.23 2.93 -7.02
N ASP A 14 -8.77 3.78 -7.90
CA ASP A 14 -9.50 3.39 -9.11
C ASP A 14 -8.62 2.64 -10.14
N LEU A 15 -7.29 2.77 -10.02
CA LEU A 15 -6.31 2.01 -10.81
C LEU A 15 -5.87 0.70 -10.14
N CYS A 16 -6.41 0.42 -8.95
CA CYS A 16 -5.95 -0.66 -8.07
C CYS A 16 -7.04 -1.72 -7.88
N ASN A 17 -6.66 -2.99 -7.97
CA ASN A 17 -7.60 -4.12 -7.78
C ASN A 17 -7.24 -4.88 -6.51
N LYS A 18 -8.21 -5.02 -5.59
CA LYS A 18 -7.98 -5.72 -4.32
C LYS A 18 -7.77 -7.20 -4.59
N THR A 19 -6.76 -7.79 -3.96
CA THR A 19 -6.46 -9.22 -4.09
C THR A 19 -6.93 -10.00 -2.86
N MET A 20 -6.90 -11.33 -2.99
CA MET A 20 -7.10 -12.23 -1.84
C MET A 20 -5.82 -12.41 -1.01
N HIS A 21 -4.69 -11.85 -1.46
CA HIS A 21 -3.41 -11.99 -0.80
C HIS A 21 -3.38 -11.18 0.51
N LYS A 22 -2.87 -11.82 1.56
CA LYS A 22 -2.77 -11.26 2.91
C LYS A 22 -1.49 -11.73 3.57
N THR A 23 -0.91 -10.88 4.41
CA THR A 23 0.24 -11.24 5.25
C THR A 23 0.01 -10.80 6.69
N GLN A 24 0.64 -11.50 7.63
CA GLN A 24 0.51 -11.21 9.06
C GLN A 24 1.80 -10.57 9.58
N CYS A 25 1.68 -9.43 10.24
CA CYS A 25 2.77 -8.74 10.91
C CYS A 25 2.48 -8.65 12.40
N ARG A 26 3.39 -9.19 13.23
CA ARG A 26 3.26 -9.18 14.70
C ARG A 26 3.04 -7.79 15.29
N HIS A 27 3.56 -6.75 14.65
CA HIS A 27 3.55 -5.38 15.16
C HIS A 27 2.45 -4.50 14.56
N LYS A 28 1.75 -4.97 13.53
CA LYS A 28 0.82 -4.13 12.75
C LYS A 28 -0.51 -4.79 12.46
N GLY A 29 -0.61 -6.12 12.52
CA GLY A 29 -1.81 -6.89 12.18
C GLY A 29 -1.75 -7.46 10.77
N GLU A 30 -2.92 -7.65 10.17
CA GLU A 30 -3.08 -8.22 8.83
C GLU A 30 -2.95 -7.14 7.75
N ALA A 31 -2.07 -7.35 6.77
CA ALA A 31 -1.99 -6.52 5.58
C ALA A 31 -2.87 -7.11 4.47
N SER A 32 -3.69 -6.25 3.85
CA SER A 32 -4.39 -6.52 2.58
C SER A 32 -3.59 -5.95 1.42
N TYR A 33 -3.70 -6.54 0.23
CA TYR A 33 -2.91 -6.16 -0.95
C TYR A 33 -3.77 -5.82 -2.16
N TRP A 34 -3.19 -5.02 -3.07
CA TRP A 34 -3.78 -4.68 -4.36
C TRP A 34 -2.75 -4.81 -5.48
N ASP A 35 -3.24 -5.22 -6.64
CA ASP A 35 -2.55 -5.09 -7.92
C ASP A 35 -2.77 -3.70 -8.50
N ILE A 36 -1.82 -3.23 -9.31
CA ILE A 36 -1.94 -1.96 -10.06
C ILE A 36 -1.97 -2.27 -11.55
N THR A 37 -2.92 -1.67 -12.27
CA THR A 37 -2.94 -1.67 -13.74
C THR A 37 -2.89 -0.24 -14.26
N VAL A 38 -1.81 0.12 -14.96
CA VAL A 38 -1.66 1.44 -15.59
C VAL A 38 -1.18 1.26 -17.03
N GLY A 39 -2.06 1.59 -17.97
CA GLY A 39 -1.81 1.36 -19.39
C GLY A 39 -1.57 -0.12 -19.68
N LYS A 40 -0.38 -0.46 -20.20
CA LYS A 40 0.04 -1.85 -20.48
C LYS A 40 0.82 -2.50 -19.33
N LYS A 41 1.03 -1.80 -18.21
CA LYS A 41 1.79 -2.32 -17.07
C LYS A 41 0.83 -2.88 -16.03
N TYR A 42 1.14 -4.09 -15.58
CA TYR A 42 0.50 -4.76 -14.45
C TYR A 42 1.55 -5.02 -13.38
N LEU A 43 1.27 -4.61 -12.14
CA LEU A 43 2.14 -4.83 -11.00
C LEU A 43 1.37 -5.61 -9.92
N GLU A 44 1.76 -6.85 -9.71
CA GLU A 44 1.13 -7.74 -8.75
C GLU A 44 1.47 -7.37 -7.30
N ASN A 45 0.48 -7.31 -6.42
CA ASN A 45 0.59 -7.02 -4.98
C ASN A 45 1.57 -5.86 -4.72
N ALA A 46 1.38 -4.75 -5.41
CA ALA A 46 2.32 -3.63 -5.48
C ALA A 46 2.10 -2.60 -4.35
N LEU A 47 0.90 -2.57 -3.78
CA LEU A 47 0.58 -1.79 -2.59
C LEU A 47 -0.16 -2.63 -1.55
N TRP A 48 -0.12 -2.16 -0.30
CA TRP A 48 -0.81 -2.78 0.82
C TRP A 48 -1.38 -1.76 1.79
N SER A 49 -2.31 -2.23 2.63
CA SER A 49 -2.93 -1.48 3.71
C SER A 49 -3.11 -2.38 4.92
N TYR A 50 -2.97 -1.82 6.11
CA TYR A 50 -3.52 -2.42 7.32
C TYR A 50 -4.94 -1.86 7.51
N GLU A 51 -5.96 -2.61 7.07
CA GLU A 51 -7.37 -2.18 7.17
C GLU A 51 -7.85 -2.18 8.62
N GLU A 52 -7.43 -3.18 9.38
CA GLU A 52 -7.76 -3.33 10.80
C GLU A 52 -6.46 -3.63 11.58
N PRO A 53 -5.59 -2.61 11.77
CA PRO A 53 -4.34 -2.78 12.48
C PRO A 53 -4.56 -3.01 13.97
N ILE A 54 -3.55 -3.54 14.65
CA ILE A 54 -3.52 -3.54 16.11
C ILE A 54 -3.44 -2.11 16.67
N GLU A 55 -3.84 -1.91 17.92
CA GLU A 55 -3.99 -0.59 18.55
C GLU A 55 -2.73 0.28 18.47
N SER A 56 -1.55 -0.32 18.70
CA SER A 56 -0.26 0.38 18.63
C SER A 56 0.09 0.90 17.23
N ALA A 57 -0.56 0.38 16.18
CA ALA A 57 -0.42 0.78 14.79
C ALA A 57 -1.67 1.51 14.26
N SER A 58 -2.61 1.93 15.12
CA SER A 58 -3.86 2.60 14.74
C SER A 58 -3.67 3.84 13.85
N LYS A 59 -2.55 4.57 14.00
CA LYS A 59 -2.24 5.77 13.21
C LYS A 59 -2.13 5.53 11.69
N ILE A 60 -1.89 4.29 11.26
CA ILE A 60 -1.80 3.93 9.84
C ILE A 60 -3.02 3.14 9.34
N LYS A 61 -4.11 3.10 10.12
CA LYS A 61 -5.34 2.40 9.75
C LYS A 61 -5.86 2.90 8.39
N GLY A 62 -5.97 1.99 7.43
CA GLY A 62 -6.48 2.27 6.09
C GLY A 62 -5.52 3.02 5.15
N TYR A 63 -4.34 3.42 5.63
CA TYR A 63 -3.32 4.08 4.81
C TYR A 63 -2.69 3.09 3.84
N ILE A 64 -2.28 3.60 2.69
CA ILE A 64 -1.66 2.83 1.61
C ILE A 64 -0.14 2.97 1.66
N ALA A 65 0.56 1.86 1.54
CA ALA A 65 2.01 1.83 1.32
C ALA A 65 2.34 1.07 0.03
N PHE A 66 3.49 1.39 -0.57
CA PHE A 66 3.92 0.87 -1.88
C PHE A 66 5.25 0.12 -1.78
N TYR A 67 5.40 -0.93 -2.58
CA TYR A 67 6.69 -1.56 -2.86
C TYR A 67 7.44 -0.73 -3.89
N MET A 68 8.27 0.21 -3.42
CA MET A 68 8.96 1.17 -4.28
C MET A 68 9.90 0.51 -5.30
N ASP A 69 10.39 -0.69 -5.02
CA ASP A 69 11.20 -1.53 -5.91
C ASP A 69 10.40 -2.12 -7.08
N LYS A 70 9.08 -2.25 -6.94
CA LYS A 70 8.16 -2.63 -8.03
C LYS A 70 7.72 -1.44 -8.89
N LEU A 71 7.91 -0.22 -8.40
CA LEU A 71 7.59 0.99 -9.13
C LEU A 71 8.73 1.34 -10.10
N GLY A 72 8.39 2.04 -11.18
CA GLY A 72 9.38 2.51 -12.15
C GLY A 72 10.18 3.68 -11.58
N THR A 73 9.69 4.89 -11.80
CA THR A 73 10.32 6.12 -11.28
C THR A 73 9.49 6.67 -10.13
N THR A 74 10.14 6.99 -9.01
CA THR A 74 9.52 7.59 -7.84
C THR A 74 10.10 8.99 -7.62
N TYR A 75 9.23 9.95 -7.36
CA TYR A 75 9.60 11.33 -7.01
C TYR A 75 8.97 11.65 -5.66
N ILE A 76 9.79 12.04 -4.69
CA ILE A 76 9.34 12.43 -3.35
C ILE A 76 9.80 13.87 -3.13
N GLU A 77 8.85 14.79 -3.11
CA GLU A 77 9.11 16.20 -2.77
C GLU A 77 8.86 16.40 -1.27
N ASN A 78 9.90 16.82 -0.55
CA ASN A 78 9.74 17.31 0.82
C ASN A 78 9.45 18.80 0.72
N ARG A 79 8.19 19.19 1.00
CA ARG A 79 7.84 20.59 1.21
C ARG A 79 8.06 20.98 2.67
#